data_AF-A0AAU3GHP7-F1
#
_entry.id   AF-A0AAU3GHP7-F1
#
_cell.length_a   1.000
_cell.length_b   1.000
_cell.length_c   1.000
_cell.angle_alpha   90.00
_cell.angle_beta   90.00
_cell.angle_gamma   90.00
#
_symmetry.space_group_name_H-M   'P 1'
#
loop_
_entity.id
_entity.type
_entity.pdbx_description
1 polymer ?
#
loop_
_entity_poly.entity_id
_entity_poly.type
_entity_poly.pdbx_seq_one_letter_code
_entity_poly.pdbx_strand_id
1 'polypeptide(L)'
;MGLELEVDQVSLTGARQRMQDPVDLFGRHTDALMKAVTGGARSPWGIGVIGMAMDQINETLSEACGHLHANLGETGACIQEMADRGHATELANTAAIQAVGHGLDPSTQQRSV
;
A
#
# COMPACT_ATOMS: atom_id res chain seq x y z
N MET A 1 -13.81 -9.89 21.19
CA MET A 1 -13.81 -8.81 20.18
C MET A 1 -12.47 -8.09 20.04
N GLY A 2 -11.57 -8.04 21.04
CA GLY A 2 -10.25 -7.40 20.85
C GLY A 2 -9.26 -8.16 19.94
N LEU A 3 -9.36 -9.48 19.90
CA LEU A 3 -8.42 -10.35 19.15
C LEU A 3 -8.61 -10.30 17.62
N GLU A 4 -9.81 -10.01 17.12
CA GLU A 4 -10.08 -9.92 15.67
C GLU A 4 -9.49 -8.64 15.06
N LEU A 5 -9.59 -7.52 15.79
CA LEU A 5 -9.05 -6.22 15.38
C LEU A 5 -7.51 -6.22 15.34
N GLU A 6 -6.86 -6.81 16.34
CA GLU A 6 -5.40 -6.94 16.40
C GLU A 6 -4.86 -7.82 15.25
N VAL A 7 -5.56 -8.90 14.91
CA VAL A 7 -5.22 -9.78 13.77
C VAL A 7 -5.39 -9.06 12.43
N ASP A 8 -6.42 -8.21 12.29
CA ASP A 8 -6.62 -7.39 11.09
C ASP A 8 -5.52 -6.33 10.93
N GLN A 9 -5.07 -5.68 12.02
CA GLN A 9 -4.01 -4.67 11.96
C GLN A 9 -2.64 -5.28 11.56
N VAL A 10 -2.29 -6.43 12.14
CA VAL A 10 -1.08 -7.18 11.77
C VAL A 10 -1.15 -7.64 10.31
N SER A 11 -2.35 -8.05 9.86
CA SER A 11 -2.57 -8.47 8.47
C SER A 11 -2.42 -7.32 7.48
N LEU A 12 -2.95 -6.12 7.79
CA LEU A 12 -2.84 -4.93 6.96
C LEU A 12 -1.39 -4.40 6.91
N THR A 13 -0.71 -4.34 8.05
CA THR A 13 0.71 -3.94 8.10
C THR A 13 1.58 -4.93 7.32
N GLY A 14 1.32 -6.23 7.49
CA GLY A 14 2.00 -7.28 6.74
C GLY A 14 1.66 -7.25 5.25
N ALA A 15 0.44 -6.89 4.86
CA ALA A 15 0.04 -6.75 3.46
C ALA A 15 0.74 -5.55 2.80
N ARG A 16 0.85 -4.42 3.50
CA ARG A 16 1.59 -3.25 3.04
C ARG A 16 3.06 -3.58 2.78
N GLN A 17 3.73 -4.19 3.77
CA GLN A 17 5.15 -4.52 3.65
C GLN A 17 5.39 -5.50 2.49
N ARG A 18 4.50 -6.49 2.35
CA ARG A 18 4.54 -7.45 1.24
C ARG A 18 4.24 -6.83 -0.13
N MET A 19 3.60 -5.66 -0.19
CA MET A 19 3.34 -4.95 -1.45
C MET A 19 4.45 -3.97 -1.82
N GLN A 20 5.02 -3.24 -0.86
CA GLN A 20 6.08 -2.26 -1.12
C GLN A 20 7.29 -2.87 -1.84
N ASP A 21 7.81 -4.00 -1.33
CA ASP A 21 9.00 -4.62 -1.91
C ASP A 21 8.81 -5.01 -3.39
N PRO A 22 7.68 -5.65 -3.80
CA PRO A 22 7.35 -5.85 -5.20
C PRO A 22 7.16 -4.58 -6.02
N VAL A 23 6.52 -3.52 -5.49
CA VAL A 23 6.32 -2.26 -6.23
C VAL A 23 7.66 -1.62 -6.59
N ASP A 24 8.57 -1.55 -5.62
CA ASP A 24 9.90 -0.96 -5.79
C ASP A 24 10.77 -1.81 -6.72
N LEU A 25 10.67 -3.14 -6.62
CA LEU A 25 11.35 -4.06 -7.51
C LEU A 25 10.83 -3.93 -8.95
N PHE A 26 9.50 -3.85 -9.12
CA PHE A 26 8.86 -3.65 -10.42
C PHE A 26 9.30 -2.33 -11.06
N GLY A 27 9.25 -1.21 -10.32
CA GLY A 27 9.70 0.09 -10.81
C GLY A 27 11.16 0.07 -11.29
N ARG A 28 12.07 -0.52 -10.50
CA ARG A 28 13.48 -0.66 -10.89
C ARG A 28 13.67 -1.50 -12.15
N HIS A 29 12.93 -2.60 -12.29
CA HIS A 29 13.03 -3.45 -13.48
C HIS A 29 12.44 -2.79 -14.73
N THR A 30 11.32 -2.07 -14.59
CA THR A 30 10.75 -1.25 -15.66
C THR A 30 11.74 -0.19 -16.11
N ASP A 31 12.33 0.58 -15.20
CA ASP A 31 13.32 1.61 -15.53
C ASP A 31 14.55 1.02 -16.25
N ALA A 32 15.04 -0.12 -15.77
CA ALA A 32 16.18 -0.81 -16.39
C ALA A 32 15.83 -1.32 -17.79
N LEU A 33 14.64 -1.91 -17.96
CA LEU A 33 14.14 -2.38 -19.25
C LEU A 33 14.00 -1.21 -20.22
N MET A 34 13.39 -0.10 -19.81
CA MET A 34 13.20 1.06 -20.66
C MET A 34 14.52 1.70 -21.07
N LYS A 35 15.50 1.78 -20.17
CA LYS A 35 16.87 2.25 -20.49
C LYS A 35 17.59 1.34 -21.49
N ALA A 36 17.44 0.02 -21.35
CA ALA A 36 18.05 -0.94 -22.27
C ALA A 36 17.41 -0.86 -23.67
N VAL A 37 16.10 -0.65 -23.71
CA VAL A 37 15.28 -0.65 -24.90
C VAL A 37 15.39 0.66 -25.70
N THR A 38 15.48 1.81 -25.03
CA THR A 38 15.61 3.12 -25.68
C THR A 38 17.00 3.41 -26.24
N GLY A 39 18.01 2.60 -25.92
CA GLY A 39 19.33 2.58 -26.55
C GLY A 39 19.81 3.95 -27.06
N GLY A 40 20.37 4.77 -26.17
CA GLY A 40 20.97 6.10 -26.43
C GLY A 40 20.80 6.71 -27.84
N ALA A 41 19.88 7.68 -27.97
CA ALA A 41 19.71 8.63 -29.07
C ALA A 41 19.51 8.10 -30.51
N ARG A 42 19.68 6.80 -30.79
CA ARG A 42 19.43 6.16 -32.09
C ARG A 42 18.85 4.77 -31.84
N SER A 43 17.61 4.53 -32.30
CA SER A 43 16.94 3.23 -32.15
C SER A 43 17.90 2.09 -32.56
N PRO A 44 18.22 1.14 -31.66
CA PRO A 44 19.14 0.05 -31.94
C PRO A 44 18.66 -0.84 -33.10
N TRP A 45 17.39 -0.68 -33.49
CA TRP A 45 16.70 -1.37 -34.56
C TRP A 45 16.83 -0.70 -35.93
N GLY A 46 17.55 0.43 -36.03
CA GLY A 46 17.82 1.14 -37.28
C GLY A 46 16.73 2.12 -37.72
N ILE A 47 16.87 2.68 -38.93
CA ILE A 47 15.95 3.67 -39.51
C ILE A 47 15.02 2.95 -40.49
N GLY A 48 13.70 2.95 -40.23
CA GLY A 48 12.70 2.32 -41.10
C GLY A 48 11.48 1.80 -40.33
N VAL A 49 10.62 1.02 -41.02
CA VAL A 49 9.35 0.50 -40.47
C VAL A 49 9.55 -0.35 -39.21
N ILE A 50 10.63 -1.13 -39.16
CA ILE A 50 10.99 -1.95 -37.99
C ILE A 50 11.38 -1.07 -36.80
N GLY A 51 12.15 0.00 -37.02
CA GLY A 51 12.48 0.98 -35.99
C GLY A 51 11.24 1.65 -35.41
N MET A 52 10.34 2.14 -36.27
CA MET A 52 9.07 2.75 -35.84
C MET A 52 8.17 1.78 -35.07
N ALA A 53 8.10 0.52 -35.50
CA ALA A 53 7.33 -0.50 -34.80
C ALA A 53 7.90 -0.80 -33.40
N MET A 54 9.23 -0.88 -33.28
CA MET A 54 9.87 -1.06 -31.98
C MET A 54 9.69 0.17 -31.09
N ASP A 55 9.81 1.39 -31.61
CA ASP A 55 9.56 2.61 -30.85
C ASP A 55 8.12 2.64 -30.31
N GLN A 56 7.13 2.24 -31.12
CA GLN A 56 5.73 2.14 -30.69
C GLN A 56 5.54 1.08 -29.59
N ILE A 57 6.18 -0.09 -29.72
CA ILE A 57 6.15 -1.14 -28.68
C ILE A 57 6.75 -0.62 -27.38
N ASN A 58 7.85 0.12 -27.47
CA ASN A 58 8.55 0.67 -26.30
C ASN A 58 7.70 1.72 -25.58
N GLU A 59 7.01 2.57 -26.33
CA GLU A 59 6.08 3.56 -25.78
C GLU A 59 4.92 2.87 -25.05
N THR A 60 4.25 1.92 -25.71
CA THR A 60 3.14 1.17 -25.09
C THR A 60 3.59 0.38 -23.86
N LEU A 61 4.81 -0.17 -23.89
CA LEU A 61 5.38 -0.86 -22.74
C LEU A 61 5.68 0.11 -21.59
N SER A 62 6.21 1.31 -21.89
CA SER A 62 6.40 2.37 -20.90
C SER A 62 5.09 2.79 -20.25
N GLU A 63 4.05 3.06 -21.05
CA GLU A 63 2.73 3.44 -20.55
C GLU A 63 2.14 2.33 -19.66
N ALA A 64 2.15 1.08 -20.14
CA ALA A 64 1.61 -0.05 -19.38
C ALA A 64 2.35 -0.25 -18.05
N CYS A 65 3.68 -0.20 -18.05
CA CYS A 65 4.45 -0.31 -16.81
C CYS A 65 4.25 0.90 -15.89
N GLY A 66 4.12 2.12 -16.44
CA GLY A 66 3.81 3.32 -15.68
C GLY A 66 2.45 3.20 -14.96
N HIS A 67 1.42 2.74 -15.68
CA HIS A 67 0.10 2.46 -15.11
C HIS A 67 0.14 1.40 -14.01
N LEU A 68 0.86 0.30 -14.24
CA LEU A 68 1.01 -0.76 -13.23
C LEU A 68 1.72 -0.23 -11.98
N HIS A 69 2.79 0.54 -12.13
CA HIS A 69 3.51 1.12 -11.00
C HIS A 69 2.62 2.08 -10.21
N ALA A 70 1.88 2.96 -10.89
CA ALA A 70 0.93 3.88 -10.26
C ALA A 70 -0.17 3.14 -9.49
N ASN A 71 -0.83 2.15 -10.11
CA ASN A 71 -1.90 1.37 -9.49
C ASN A 71 -1.40 0.61 -8.25
N LEU A 72 -0.20 0.04 -8.32
CA LEU A 72 0.42 -0.64 -7.19
C LEU A 72 0.74 0.34 -6.05
N GLY A 73 1.22 1.54 -6.37
CA GLY A 73 1.43 2.63 -5.42
C GLY A 73 0.14 3.08 -4.73
N GLU A 74 -0.92 3.32 -5.49
CA GLU A 74 -2.25 3.67 -4.97
C GLU A 74 -2.83 2.58 -4.06
N THR A 75 -2.68 1.30 -4.46
CA THR A 75 -3.13 0.17 -3.64
C THR A 75 -2.37 0.13 -2.32
N GLY A 76 -1.05 0.35 -2.34
CA GLY A 76 -0.23 0.44 -1.13
C GLY A 76 -0.66 1.58 -0.21
N ALA A 77 -0.97 2.75 -0.77
CA ALA A 77 -1.47 3.90 -0.01
C ALA A 77 -2.85 3.64 0.62
N CYS A 78 -3.75 2.99 -0.11
CA CYS A 78 -5.07 2.61 0.39
C CYS A 78 -4.96 1.62 1.57
N ILE A 79 -4.08 0.62 1.48
CA ILE A 79 -3.85 -0.33 2.59
C ILE A 79 -3.30 0.40 3.83
N GLN A 80 -2.41 1.37 3.65
CA GLN A 80 -1.91 2.19 4.76
C GLN A 80 -3.04 2.97 5.42
N GLU A 81 -3.89 3.62 4.62
CA GLU A 81 -5.03 4.36 5.14
C GLU A 81 -6.01 3.45 5.92
N MET A 82 -6.26 2.24 5.43
CA MET A 82 -7.07 1.25 6.14
C MET A 82 -6.44 0.86 7.48
N ALA A 83 -5.12 0.64 7.52
CA ALA A 83 -4.39 0.31 8.75
C ALA A 83 -4.47 1.45 9.78
N ASP A 84 -4.30 2.70 9.34
CA ASP A 84 -4.37 3.89 10.19
C ASP A 84 -5.78 4.08 10.78
N ARG A 85 -6.82 3.91 9.95
CA ARG A 85 -8.22 3.95 10.41
C ARG A 85 -8.55 2.82 11.38
N GLY A 86 -8.04 1.61 11.12
CA GLY A 86 -8.19 0.47 12.02
C GLY A 86 -7.62 0.77 13.40
N HIS A 87 -6.39 1.27 13.45
CA HIS A 87 -5.73 1.66 14.69
C HIS A 87 -6.47 2.77 15.45
N ALA A 88 -6.91 3.81 14.74
CA ALA A 88 -7.68 4.90 15.34
C ALA A 88 -9.00 4.40 15.95
N THR A 89 -9.65 3.44 15.29
CA THR A 89 -10.89 2.81 15.77
C THR A 89 -10.65 1.98 17.03
N GLU A 90 -9.55 1.22 17.10
CA GLU A 90 -9.16 0.48 18.31
C GLU A 90 -8.92 1.41 19.50
N LEU A 91 -8.22 2.53 19.26
CA LEU A 91 -7.94 3.51 20.30
C LEU A 91 -9.24 4.13 20.83
N ALA A 92 -10.16 4.49 19.93
CA ALA A 92 -11.47 5.02 20.27
C ALA A 92 -12.33 4.00 21.03
N ASN A 93 -12.35 2.74 20.62
CA ASN A 93 -13.07 1.68 21.32
C ASN A 93 -12.50 1.42 22.71
N THR A 94 -11.17 1.37 22.85
CA THR A 94 -10.51 1.19 24.15
C THR A 94 -10.86 2.34 25.10
N ALA A 95 -10.79 3.57 24.61
CA ALA A 95 -11.17 4.76 25.37
C ALA A 95 -12.65 4.73 25.80
N ALA A 96 -13.56 4.32 24.90
CA ALA A 96 -14.98 4.18 25.22
C ALA A 96 -15.25 3.08 26.27
N ILE A 97 -14.59 1.93 26.16
CA ILE A 97 -14.70 0.84 27.14
C ILE A 97 -14.18 1.29 28.51
N GLN A 98 -13.03 1.99 28.55
CA GLN A 98 -12.48 2.55 29.80
C GLN A 98 -13.41 3.59 30.42
N ALA A 99 -14.00 4.47 29.61
CA ALA A 99 -14.95 5.48 30.07
C ALA A 99 -16.20 4.84 30.70
N VAL A 100 -16.72 3.77 30.11
CA VAL A 100 -17.85 3.01 30.69
C VAL A 100 -17.42 2.23 31.95
N GLY A 101 -16.23 1.62 31.94
CA GLY A 101 -15.67 0.92 33.10
C GLY A 101 -15.44 1.82 34.31
N HIS A 102 -15.02 3.06 34.09
CA HIS A 102 -14.92 4.08 35.15
C HIS A 102 -16.27 4.63 35.61
N GLY A 103 -17.32 4.57 34.77
CA GLY A 103 -18.68 4.95 35.17
C GLY A 103 -19.39 3.92 36.06
N LEU A 104 -18.86 2.70 36.15
CA LEU A 104 -19.43 1.60 36.95
C LEU A 104 -18.85 1.48 38.36
N ASP A 105 -17.87 2.31 38.73
CA ASP A 105 -17.35 2.38 40.10
C ASP A 105 -17.66 3.75 40.70
N PRO A 106 -18.87 3.91 41.29
CA PRO A 106 -18.90 4.20 42.72
C PRO A 106 -20.16 3.66 43.41
N SER A 107 -20.04 2.68 44.32
CA SER A 107 -20.82 2.59 45.60
C SER A 107 -20.67 1.24 46.32
N THR A 108 -19.45 0.78 46.58
CA THR A 108 -19.21 -0.37 47.49
C THR A 108 -18.67 0.05 48.86
N GLN A 109 -18.94 1.30 49.28
CA GLN A 109 -18.45 1.80 50.57
C GLN A 109 -19.43 2.75 51.26
N GLN A 110 -20.72 2.38 51.37
CA GLN A 110 -21.61 3.04 52.35
C GLN A 110 -22.85 2.20 52.66
N ARG A 111 -22.70 1.18 53.50
CA ARG A 111 -23.75 0.69 54.42
C ARG A 111 -23.16 -0.29 55.44
N SER A 112 -22.34 0.25 56.33
CA SER A 112 -22.23 -0.25 57.70
C SER A 112 -22.77 0.83 58.61
N VAL A 113 -24.05 0.73 58.97
CA VAL A 113 -24.60 1.10 60.28
C VAL A 113 -25.87 0.28 60.51
#